data_AF-A0A971Q1S1-F1
#
_entry.id   AF-A0A971Q1S1-F1
#
_cell.length_a   1.000
_cell.length_b   1.000
_cell.length_c   1.000
_cell.angle_alpha   90.00
_cell.angle_beta   90.00
_cell.angle_gamma   90.00
#
_symmetry.space_group_name_H-M   'P 1'
#
loop_
_entity.id
_entity.type
_entity.pdbx_description
1 polymer ?
#
loop_
_entity_poly.entity_id
_entity_poly.type
_entity_poly.pdbx_seq_one_letter_code
_entity_poly.pdbx_strand_id
1 'polypeptide(L)'
;MNDKPSPKLSQKGDGPLPVWVYPLVTITLWVVGIWLFLHFFSAARIVLLGVLAGGALAAAVWPLARRVPGPRWLGGIAAVLAPVLIALGLIALVGWLLGSRLQDEMGQWPALRDGFNTLLDRVNSYLGLRDRITIETVWTNVRSFFNVSDLVSTATGFASGLLLAAVLLVFGAIYLLAEDPQRLIAPVVSLFRPRRREQIRGALGDLAPKLRW
;
A
#
# COMPACT_ATOMS: atom_id res chain seq x y z
N MET A 1 34.20 38.98 74.92
CA MET A 1 34.06 37.62 74.37
C MET A 1 33.23 37.74 73.11
N ASN A 2 33.88 37.53 71.95
CA ASN A 2 33.32 37.76 70.61
C ASN A 2 32.76 36.43 70.08
N ASP A 3 31.43 36.27 70.12
CA ASP A 3 30.76 35.15 69.45
C ASP A 3 30.50 35.51 67.99
N LYS A 4 31.29 34.91 67.09
CA LYS A 4 31.05 34.96 65.65
C LYS A 4 29.89 34.00 65.32
N PRO A 5 28.80 34.46 64.68
CA PRO A 5 27.74 33.58 64.22
C PRO A 5 28.26 32.69 63.08
N SER A 6 28.17 31.38 63.25
CA SER A 6 28.51 30.39 62.24
C SER A 6 27.56 30.48 61.04
N PRO A 7 28.07 30.40 59.79
CA PRO A 7 27.24 30.44 58.60
C PRO A 7 26.40 29.16 58.50
N LYS A 8 25.07 29.33 58.45
CA LYS A 8 24.13 28.24 58.16
C LYS A 8 24.31 27.82 56.71
N LEU A 9 24.90 26.64 56.49
CA LEU A 9 24.92 25.99 55.17
C LEU A 9 23.48 25.68 54.78
N SER A 10 22.99 26.44 53.80
CA SER A 10 21.67 26.26 53.20
C SER A 10 21.65 24.89 52.53
N GLN A 11 21.02 23.91 53.18
CA GLN A 11 20.64 22.63 52.59
C GLN A 11 19.66 22.92 51.45
N LYS A 12 20.20 23.10 50.25
CA LYS A 12 19.46 23.17 49.01
C LYS A 12 18.93 21.74 48.76
N GLY A 13 17.70 21.50 49.21
CA GLY A 13 17.04 20.22 49.00
C GLY A 13 16.94 19.92 47.51
N ASP A 14 17.60 18.83 47.11
CA ASP A 14 17.43 18.20 45.80
C ASP A 14 16.04 17.57 45.74
N GLY A 15 15.03 18.42 45.54
CA GLY A 15 13.70 17.94 45.19
C GLY A 15 13.77 17.20 43.84
N PRO A 16 13.10 16.04 43.68
CA PRO A 16 13.07 15.34 42.40
C PRO A 16 12.56 16.29 41.33
N LEU A 17 13.39 16.54 40.30
CA LEU A 17 13.04 17.37 39.16
C LEU A 17 11.67 16.89 38.65
N PRO A 18 10.64 17.76 38.54
CA PRO A 18 9.36 17.38 37.99
C PRO A 18 9.58 17.06 36.51
N VAL A 19 9.85 15.79 36.21
CA VAL A 19 9.99 15.30 34.84
C VAL A 19 8.66 15.57 34.17
N TRP A 20 8.66 16.50 33.23
CA TRP A 20 7.47 16.94 32.52
C TRP A 20 7.07 15.82 31.54
N VAL A 21 6.37 14.80 32.06
CA VAL A 21 6.06 13.55 31.30
C VAL A 21 4.90 13.76 30.31
N TYR A 22 4.14 14.85 30.46
CA TYR A 22 2.95 15.13 29.66
C TYR A 22 3.17 15.14 28.13
N PRO A 23 4.23 15.77 27.60
CA PRO A 23 4.48 15.76 26.15
C PRO A 23 4.85 14.36 25.64
N LEU A 24 5.61 13.59 26.43
CA LEU A 24 6.05 12.25 26.08
C LEU A 24 4.89 11.27 26.03
N VAL A 25 3.97 11.33 27.00
CA VAL A 25 2.74 10.51 26.98
C VAL A 25 1.90 10.86 25.76
N THR A 26 1.75 12.14 25.44
CA THR A 26 0.93 12.59 24.30
C THR A 26 1.52 12.12 22.96
N ILE A 27 2.84 12.22 22.78
CA ILE A 27 3.52 11.74 21.57
C ILE A 27 3.42 10.21 21.47
N THR A 28 3.60 9.51 22.59
CA THR A 28 3.52 8.04 22.62
C THR A 28 2.10 7.57 22.28
N LEU A 29 1.06 8.24 22.79
CA LEU A 29 -0.33 7.95 22.47
C LEU A 29 -0.63 8.15 20.99
N TRP A 30 -0.09 9.21 20.38
CA TRP A 30 -0.23 9.46 18.95
C TRP A 30 0.49 8.41 18.09
N VAL A 31 1.71 8.03 18.45
CA VAL A 31 2.47 7.00 17.73
C VAL A 31 1.77 5.65 17.82
N VAL A 32 1.30 5.27 19.02
CA VAL A 32 0.54 4.03 19.23
C VAL A 32 -0.79 4.07 18.50
N GLY A 33 -1.50 5.21 18.50
CA GLY A 33 -2.74 5.41 17.76
C GLY A 33 -2.58 5.31 16.25
N ILE A 34 -1.56 5.96 15.68
CA ILE A 34 -1.22 5.87 14.25
C ILE A 34 -0.80 4.44 13.88
N TRP A 35 -0.01 3.80 14.73
CA TRP A 35 0.42 2.42 14.51
C TRP A 35 -0.77 1.44 14.53
N LEU A 36 -1.64 1.53 15.54
CA LEU A 36 -2.89 0.75 15.61
C LEU A 36 -3.79 1.04 14.41
N PHE A 37 -3.94 2.30 14.03
CA PHE A 37 -4.73 2.69 12.85
C PHE A 37 -4.18 2.06 11.57
N LEU A 38 -2.86 2.13 11.32
CA LEU A 38 -2.23 1.52 10.15
C LEU A 38 -2.22 -0.01 10.18
N HIS A 39 -2.17 -0.61 11.37
CA HIS A 39 -2.16 -2.06 11.56
C HIS A 39 -3.56 -2.66 11.40
N PHE A 40 -4.59 -2.03 11.98
CA PHE A 40 -5.98 -2.46 11.84
C PHE A 40 -6.59 -2.07 10.49
N PHE A 41 -6.22 -0.91 9.93
CA PHE A 41 -6.63 -0.52 8.59
C PHE A 41 -5.60 -0.95 7.53
N SER A 42 -5.39 -2.27 7.39
CA SER A 42 -4.81 -2.83 6.16
C SER A 42 -5.52 -2.28 4.90
N ALA A 43 -6.85 -2.08 5.00
CA ALA A 43 -7.64 -1.39 3.99
C ALA A 43 -7.18 0.05 3.74
N ALA A 44 -6.80 0.83 4.76
CA ALA A 44 -6.27 2.18 4.55
C ALA A 44 -4.91 2.16 3.86
N ARG A 45 -4.04 1.16 4.11
CA ARG A 45 -2.80 0.98 3.32
C ARG A 45 -3.11 0.73 1.85
N ILE A 46 -4.07 -0.15 1.55
CA ILE A 46 -4.49 -0.44 0.17
C ILE A 46 -5.12 0.79 -0.48
N VAL A 47 -5.97 1.53 0.25
CA VAL A 47 -6.56 2.79 -0.24
C VAL A 47 -5.50 3.85 -0.46
N LEU A 48 -4.55 4.03 0.46
CA LEU A 48 -3.45 4.99 0.34
C LEU A 48 -2.54 4.63 -0.84
N LEU A 49 -2.21 3.34 -1.00
CA LEU A 49 -1.47 2.82 -2.15
C LEU A 49 -2.25 3.01 -3.45
N GLY A 50 -3.57 2.80 -3.44
CA GLY A 50 -4.44 3.04 -4.59
C GLY A 50 -4.50 4.52 -4.98
N VAL A 51 -4.59 5.43 -4.00
CA VAL A 51 -4.55 6.88 -4.23
C VAL A 51 -3.17 7.31 -4.74
N LEU A 52 -2.09 6.77 -4.19
CA LEU A 52 -0.71 7.03 -4.66
C LEU A 52 -0.48 6.51 -6.08
N ALA A 53 -0.91 5.28 -6.36
CA ALA A 53 -0.82 4.68 -7.69
C ALA A 53 -1.68 5.45 -8.71
N GLY A 54 -2.89 5.86 -8.32
CA GLY A 54 -3.76 6.70 -9.12
C GLY A 54 -3.17 8.08 -9.40
N GLY A 55 -2.56 8.71 -8.39
CA GLY A 55 -1.83 9.97 -8.55
C GLY A 55 -0.61 9.85 -9.45
N ALA A 56 0.16 8.77 -9.32
CA ALA A 56 1.32 8.48 -10.16
C ALA A 56 0.91 8.20 -11.62
N LEU A 57 -0.16 7.42 -11.84
CA LEU A 57 -0.75 7.18 -13.16
C LEU A 57 -1.29 8.47 -13.78
N ALA A 58 -2.04 9.27 -13.01
CA ALA A 58 -2.53 10.56 -13.47
C ALA A 58 -1.36 11.48 -13.89
N ALA A 59 -0.28 11.53 -13.11
CA ALA A 59 0.92 12.29 -13.43
C ALA A 59 1.65 11.75 -14.68
N ALA A 60 1.69 10.43 -14.86
CA ALA A 60 2.31 9.78 -16.03
C ALA A 60 1.49 9.95 -17.32
N VAL A 61 0.16 9.94 -17.21
CA VAL A 61 -0.77 10.07 -18.34
C VAL A 61 -0.96 11.54 -18.73
N TRP A 62 -0.80 12.48 -17.81
CA TRP A 62 -0.90 13.92 -18.05
C TRP A 62 -0.15 14.42 -19.30
N PRO A 63 1.16 14.13 -19.51
CA PRO A 63 1.87 14.57 -20.71
C PRO A 63 1.33 13.94 -22.01
N LEU A 64 0.77 12.72 -21.94
CA LEU A 64 0.19 12.04 -23.09
C LEU A 64 -1.21 12.60 -23.43
N ALA A 65 -2.01 12.89 -22.41
CA ALA A 65 -3.35 13.47 -22.55
C ALA A 65 -3.32 14.84 -23.22
N ARG A 66 -2.26 15.64 -23.01
CA ARG A 66 -2.09 16.94 -23.67
C ARG A 66 -1.80 16.86 -25.17
N ARG A 67 -1.28 15.73 -25.66
CA ARG A 67 -0.95 15.56 -27.09
C ARG A 67 -2.15 15.14 -27.94
N VAL A 68 -3.24 14.69 -27.33
CA VAL A 68 -4.44 14.23 -28.05
C VAL A 68 -5.52 15.30 -27.97
N PRO A 69 -5.75 16.11 -29.03
CA PRO A 69 -6.85 17.07 -29.04
C PRO A 69 -8.17 16.32 -29.07
N GLY A 70 -8.89 16.32 -27.94
CA GLY A 70 -10.17 15.63 -27.82
C GLY A 70 -11.01 16.10 -26.63
N PRO A 71 -12.30 15.73 -26.60
CA PRO A 71 -13.19 15.97 -25.48
C PRO A 71 -12.59 15.52 -24.14
N ARG A 72 -12.56 16.40 -23.13
CA ARG A 72 -11.90 16.16 -21.83
C ARG A 72 -12.33 14.88 -21.12
N TRP A 73 -13.58 14.46 -21.32
CA TRP A 73 -14.13 13.24 -20.73
C TRP A 73 -13.49 11.97 -21.33
N LEU A 74 -13.09 11.98 -22.60
CA LEU A 74 -12.36 10.86 -23.23
C LEU A 74 -10.98 10.68 -22.62
N GLY A 75 -10.31 11.78 -22.25
CA GLY A 75 -9.02 11.72 -21.54
C GLY A 75 -9.14 11.07 -20.17
N GLY A 76 -10.22 11.37 -19.42
CA GLY A 76 -10.51 10.74 -18.14
C GLY A 76 -10.80 9.25 -18.26
N ILE A 77 -11.63 8.85 -19.24
CA ILE A 77 -11.92 7.43 -19.50
C ILE A 77 -10.65 6.70 -19.93
N ALA A 78 -9.87 7.26 -20.85
CA ALA A 78 -8.62 6.65 -21.30
C ALA A 78 -7.60 6.50 -20.17
N ALA A 79 -7.50 7.48 -19.26
CA ALA A 79 -6.58 7.42 -18.13
C ALA A 79 -6.93 6.29 -17.13
N VAL A 80 -8.19 5.92 -16.99
CA VAL A 80 -8.62 4.81 -16.13
C VAL A 80 -8.58 3.48 -16.89
N LEU A 81 -9.11 3.46 -18.12
CA LEU A 81 -9.26 2.23 -18.89
C LEU A 81 -7.92 1.68 -19.40
N ALA A 82 -6.99 2.55 -19.79
CA ALA A 82 -5.68 2.15 -20.30
C ALA A 82 -4.86 1.31 -19.29
N PRO A 83 -4.63 1.74 -18.03
CA PRO A 83 -3.89 0.92 -17.08
C PRO A 83 -4.61 -0.37 -16.72
N VAL A 84 -5.94 -0.39 -16.67
CA VAL A 84 -6.71 -1.62 -16.43
C VAL A 84 -6.53 -2.61 -17.59
N LEU A 85 -6.63 -2.14 -18.84
CA LEU A 85 -6.42 -2.97 -20.01
C LEU A 85 -4.97 -3.46 -20.12
N ILE A 86 -3.98 -2.61 -19.77
CA ILE A 86 -2.57 -3.00 -19.72
C ILE A 86 -2.35 -4.08 -18.65
N ALA A 87 -2.93 -3.92 -17.47
CA ALA A 87 -2.82 -4.90 -16.39
C ALA A 87 -3.46 -6.24 -16.78
N LEU A 88 -4.68 -6.23 -17.33
CA LEU A 88 -5.35 -7.43 -17.84
C LEU A 88 -4.56 -8.07 -18.98
N GLY A 89 -4.03 -7.26 -19.89
CA GLY A 89 -3.18 -7.70 -20.99
C GLY A 89 -1.90 -8.36 -20.50
N LEU A 90 -1.23 -7.80 -19.48
CA LEU A 90 -0.07 -8.40 -18.84
C LEU A 90 -0.40 -9.72 -18.15
N ILE A 91 -1.50 -9.79 -17.40
CA ILE A 91 -1.95 -11.04 -16.76
C ILE A 91 -2.23 -12.11 -17.82
N ALA A 92 -2.95 -11.76 -18.88
CA ALA A 92 -3.24 -12.67 -19.99
C ALA A 92 -1.95 -13.10 -20.72
N LEU A 93 -1.03 -12.17 -20.98
CA LEU A 93 0.25 -12.44 -21.63
C LEU A 93 1.11 -13.38 -20.78
N VAL A 94 1.21 -13.12 -19.47
CA VAL A 94 1.92 -13.98 -18.52
C VAL A 94 1.26 -15.36 -18.48
N GLY A 95 -0.06 -15.43 -18.38
CA GLY A 95 -0.80 -16.70 -18.42
C GLY A 95 -0.58 -17.48 -19.71
N TRP A 96 -0.54 -16.79 -20.85
CA TRP A 96 -0.27 -17.41 -22.15
C TRP A 96 1.18 -17.90 -22.29
N LEU A 97 2.15 -17.06 -21.90
CA LEU A 97 3.57 -17.38 -21.95
C LEU A 97 3.93 -18.54 -21.00
N LEU A 98 3.39 -18.52 -19.78
CA LEU A 98 3.57 -19.61 -18.83
C LEU A 98 2.78 -20.86 -19.23
N GLY A 99 1.58 -20.70 -19.78
CA GLY A 99 0.70 -21.83 -20.11
C GLY A 99 1.31 -22.79 -21.13
N SER A 100 1.94 -22.25 -22.17
CA SER A 100 2.65 -23.06 -23.17
C SER A 100 3.82 -23.84 -22.58
N ARG A 101 4.66 -23.19 -21.76
CA ARG A 101 5.79 -23.85 -21.07
C ARG A 101 5.33 -24.87 -20.03
N LEU A 102 4.27 -24.56 -19.30
CA LEU A 102 3.67 -25.44 -18.30
C LEU A 102 3.11 -26.70 -18.94
N GLN A 103 2.51 -26.63 -20.13
CA GLN A 103 2.00 -27.82 -20.82
C GLN A 103 3.14 -28.77 -21.23
N ASP A 104 4.24 -28.23 -21.75
CA ASP A 104 5.41 -29.02 -22.13
C ASP A 104 6.06 -29.71 -20.92
N GLU A 105 6.15 -29.02 -19.77
CA GLU A 105 6.67 -29.60 -18.53
C GLU A 105 5.68 -30.54 -17.84
N MET A 106 4.36 -30.26 -17.92
CA MET A 106 3.33 -31.16 -17.40
C MET A 106 3.32 -32.51 -18.12
N GLY A 107 3.70 -32.56 -19.39
CA GLY A 107 3.90 -33.81 -20.12
C GLY A 107 4.94 -34.72 -19.48
N GLN A 108 5.94 -34.15 -18.80
CA GLN A 108 6.99 -34.89 -18.08
C GLN A 108 6.64 -35.16 -16.62
N TRP A 109 5.53 -34.61 -16.12
CA TRP A 109 5.10 -34.76 -14.74
C TRP A 109 5.08 -36.21 -14.22
N PRO A 110 4.64 -37.23 -14.98
CA PRO A 110 4.69 -38.62 -14.51
C PRO A 110 6.12 -39.08 -14.21
N ALA A 111 7.06 -38.75 -15.10
CA ALA A 111 8.47 -39.11 -14.93
C ALA A 111 9.13 -38.35 -13.77
N LEU A 112 8.82 -37.06 -13.60
CA LEU A 112 9.27 -36.29 -12.42
C LEU A 112 8.68 -36.86 -11.12
N ARG A 113 7.39 -37.21 -11.12
CA ARG A 113 6.71 -37.80 -9.97
C ARG A 113 7.38 -39.09 -9.52
N ASP A 114 7.69 -39.99 -10.45
CA ASP A 114 8.36 -41.25 -10.14
C ASP A 114 9.80 -41.03 -9.61
N GLY A 115 10.52 -40.07 -10.19
CA GLY A 115 11.86 -39.67 -9.72
C GLY A 115 11.84 -39.12 -8.28
N PHE A 116 10.89 -38.24 -7.98
CA PHE A 116 10.72 -37.69 -6.64
C PHE A 116 10.23 -38.75 -5.62
N ASN A 117 9.30 -39.62 -5.99
CA ASN A 117 8.88 -40.72 -5.11
C ASN A 117 10.07 -41.63 -4.78
N THR A 118 10.97 -41.87 -5.73
CA THR A 118 12.20 -42.63 -5.50
C THR A 118 13.17 -41.91 -4.55
N LEU A 119 13.31 -40.58 -4.68
CA LEU A 119 14.12 -39.78 -3.76
C LEU A 119 13.51 -39.76 -2.34
N LEU A 120 12.20 -39.58 -2.24
CA LEU A 120 11.48 -39.60 -0.97
C LEU A 120 11.60 -40.96 -0.30
N ASP A 121 11.49 -42.07 -1.04
CA ASP A 121 11.70 -43.42 -0.51
C ASP A 121 13.13 -43.61 0.06
N ARG A 122 14.15 -43.07 -0.62
CA ARG A 122 15.54 -43.08 -0.10
C ARG A 122 15.68 -42.26 1.18
N VAL A 123 15.10 -41.07 1.22
CA VAL A 123 15.11 -40.21 2.41
C VAL A 123 14.34 -40.87 3.55
N ASN A 124 13.20 -41.49 3.26
CA ASN A 124 12.34 -42.16 4.23
C ASN A 124 13.05 -43.35 4.88
N SER A 125 13.71 -44.18 4.06
CA SER A 125 14.52 -45.31 4.53
C SER A 125 15.74 -44.85 5.32
N TYR A 126 16.38 -43.74 4.93
CA TYR A 126 17.47 -43.15 5.69
C TYR A 126 17.02 -42.61 7.06
N LEU A 127 15.82 -42.03 7.15
CA LEU A 127 15.26 -41.46 8.38
C LEU A 127 14.49 -42.48 9.25
N GLY A 128 14.31 -43.72 8.80
CA GLY A 128 13.61 -44.77 9.56
C GLY A 128 12.12 -44.51 9.76
N LEU A 129 11.50 -43.71 8.88
CA LEU A 129 10.08 -43.38 8.95
C LEU A 129 9.24 -44.59 8.53
N ARG A 130 8.23 -44.95 9.35
CA ARG A 130 7.37 -46.13 9.12
C ARG A 130 6.41 -45.96 7.94
N ASP A 131 5.97 -44.74 7.67
CA ASP A 131 5.01 -44.45 6.61
C ASP A 131 5.74 -43.91 5.37
N ARG A 132 5.37 -44.38 4.17
CA ARG A 132 5.90 -43.86 2.91
C ARG A 132 5.37 -42.46 2.65
N ILE A 133 6.26 -41.48 2.65
CA ILE A 133 5.95 -40.13 2.18
C ILE A 133 5.99 -40.15 0.65
N THR A 134 4.84 -40.02 0.00
CA THR A 134 4.75 -39.88 -1.46
C THR A 134 4.41 -38.44 -1.84
N ILE A 135 4.64 -38.10 -3.12
CA ILE A 135 4.17 -36.83 -3.69
C ILE A 135 2.67 -36.65 -3.48
N GLU A 136 1.87 -37.72 -3.53
CA GLU A 136 0.43 -37.63 -3.31
C GLU A 136 0.11 -37.16 -1.90
N THR A 137 0.83 -37.67 -0.89
CA THR A 137 0.66 -37.25 0.49
C THR A 137 1.07 -35.79 0.68
N VAL A 138 2.21 -35.39 0.10
CA VAL A 138 2.67 -33.99 0.13
C VAL A 138 1.67 -33.07 -0.58
N TRP A 139 1.18 -33.47 -1.76
CA TRP A 139 0.22 -32.70 -2.54
C TRP A 139 -1.14 -32.61 -1.83
N THR A 140 -1.57 -33.67 -1.17
CA THR A 140 -2.82 -33.68 -0.39
C THR A 140 -2.70 -32.75 0.82
N ASN A 141 -1.55 -32.77 1.50
CA ASN A 141 -1.26 -31.86 2.61
C ASN A 141 -1.16 -30.40 2.14
N VAL A 142 -0.44 -30.14 1.04
CA VAL A 142 -0.36 -28.81 0.41
C VAL A 142 -1.76 -28.36 -0.02
N ARG A 143 -2.55 -29.20 -0.68
CA ARG A 143 -3.92 -28.88 -1.10
C ARG A 143 -4.85 -28.62 0.09
N SER A 144 -4.66 -29.32 1.20
CA SER A 144 -5.41 -29.07 2.44
C SER A 144 -5.01 -27.75 3.11
N PHE A 145 -3.72 -27.36 3.01
CA PHE A 145 -3.21 -26.04 3.40
C PHE A 145 -3.70 -24.93 2.46
N PHE A 146 -3.79 -25.23 1.17
CA PHE A 146 -4.30 -24.38 0.10
C PHE A 146 -5.81 -24.53 -0.09
N ASN A 147 -6.55 -24.97 0.93
CA ASN A 147 -7.99 -25.17 0.84
C ASN A 147 -8.63 -23.90 0.27
N VAL A 148 -9.24 -24.09 -0.90
CA VAL A 148 -9.56 -23.06 -1.89
C VAL A 148 -10.51 -21.99 -1.33
N SER A 149 -11.20 -22.27 -0.22
CA SER A 149 -12.04 -21.30 0.49
C SER A 149 -11.28 -20.08 1.01
N ASP A 150 -10.06 -20.25 1.53
CA ASP A 150 -9.29 -19.13 2.10
C ASP A 150 -8.56 -18.33 1.02
N LEU A 151 -8.10 -19.00 -0.03
CA LEU A 151 -7.50 -18.32 -1.19
C LEU A 151 -8.54 -17.64 -2.07
N VAL A 152 -9.71 -18.24 -2.29
CA VAL A 152 -10.78 -17.60 -3.04
C VAL A 152 -11.41 -16.48 -2.23
N SER A 153 -11.58 -16.62 -0.91
CA SER A 153 -12.05 -15.49 -0.08
C SER A 153 -11.01 -14.35 -0.05
N THR A 154 -9.72 -14.66 0.04
CA THR A 154 -8.65 -13.65 -0.03
C THR A 154 -8.54 -13.02 -1.41
N ALA A 155 -8.64 -13.81 -2.49
CA ALA A 155 -8.61 -13.32 -3.86
C ALA A 155 -9.86 -12.51 -4.21
N THR A 156 -11.03 -12.90 -3.67
CA THR A 156 -12.28 -12.15 -3.82
C THR A 156 -12.24 -10.87 -2.99
N GLY A 157 -11.67 -10.91 -1.78
CA GLY A 157 -11.40 -9.73 -0.95
C GLY A 157 -10.42 -8.75 -1.63
N PHE A 158 -9.38 -9.28 -2.27
CA PHE A 158 -8.44 -8.48 -3.05
C PHE A 158 -9.09 -7.91 -4.31
N ALA A 159 -9.80 -8.73 -5.08
CA ALA A 159 -10.48 -8.31 -6.30
C ALA A 159 -11.58 -7.27 -6.00
N SER A 160 -12.39 -7.48 -4.96
CA SER A 160 -13.39 -6.50 -4.51
C SER A 160 -12.75 -5.23 -3.97
N GLY A 161 -11.64 -5.32 -3.22
CA GLY A 161 -10.86 -4.18 -2.78
C GLY A 161 -10.27 -3.38 -3.95
N LEU A 162 -9.78 -4.06 -4.99
CA LEU A 162 -9.28 -3.45 -6.21
C LEU A 162 -10.41 -2.77 -7.00
N LEU A 163 -11.56 -3.42 -7.11
CA LEU A 163 -12.74 -2.89 -7.80
C LEU A 163 -13.31 -1.67 -7.06
N LEU A 164 -13.35 -1.71 -5.73
CA LEU A 164 -13.74 -0.58 -4.89
C LEU A 164 -12.73 0.57 -5.02
N ALA A 165 -11.42 0.28 -5.02
CA ALA A 165 -10.39 1.28 -5.24
C ALA A 165 -10.49 1.90 -6.64
N ALA A 166 -10.79 1.11 -7.67
CA ALA A 166 -11.02 1.59 -9.03
C ALA A 166 -12.26 2.49 -9.11
N VAL A 167 -13.36 2.10 -8.45
CA VAL A 167 -14.57 2.92 -8.35
C VAL A 167 -14.28 4.24 -7.63
N LEU A 168 -13.59 4.20 -6.49
CA LEU A 168 -13.18 5.41 -5.76
C LEU A 168 -12.26 6.31 -6.59
N LEU A 169 -11.35 5.72 -7.37
CA LEU A 169 -10.46 6.45 -8.27
C LEU A 169 -11.24 7.13 -9.39
N VAL A 170 -12.24 6.45 -9.97
CA VAL A 170 -13.14 7.02 -10.99
C VAL A 170 -13.96 8.17 -10.40
N PHE A 171 -14.62 7.97 -9.27
CA PHE A 171 -15.39 9.03 -8.62
C PHE A 171 -14.51 10.20 -8.18
N GLY A 172 -13.32 9.91 -7.64
CA GLY A 172 -12.34 10.92 -7.26
C GLY A 172 -11.87 11.72 -8.47
N ALA A 173 -11.56 11.07 -9.59
CA ALA A 173 -11.16 11.72 -10.83
C ALA A 173 -12.29 12.57 -11.43
N ILE A 174 -13.52 12.05 -11.46
CA ILE A 174 -14.70 12.80 -11.92
C ILE A 174 -14.92 14.04 -11.04
N TYR A 175 -14.88 13.88 -9.72
CA TYR A 175 -15.02 14.99 -8.77
C TYR A 175 -13.92 16.04 -8.98
N LEU A 176 -12.68 15.61 -9.15
CA LEU A 176 -11.54 16.51 -9.41
C LEU A 176 -11.66 17.25 -10.74
N LEU A 177 -12.30 16.65 -11.74
CA LEU A 177 -12.57 17.27 -13.05
C LEU A 177 -13.80 18.19 -13.05
N ALA A 178 -14.81 17.89 -12.24
CA ALA A 178 -16.07 18.61 -12.20
C ALA A 178 -16.03 19.82 -11.26
N GLU A 179 -15.27 19.73 -10.16
CA GLU A 179 -15.22 20.80 -9.16
C GLU A 179 -14.23 21.90 -9.56
N ASP A 180 -14.57 23.15 -9.25
CA ASP A 180 -13.70 24.29 -9.51
C ASP A 180 -12.36 24.12 -8.75
N PRO A 181 -11.19 24.19 -9.42
CA PRO A 181 -9.89 23.98 -8.78
C PRO A 181 -9.70 24.80 -7.51
N GLN A 182 -10.30 25.99 -7.43
CA GLN A 182 -10.21 26.85 -6.26
C GLN A 182 -10.83 26.21 -5.00
N ARG A 183 -11.90 25.42 -5.15
CA ARG A 183 -12.55 24.70 -4.05
C ARG A 183 -11.72 23.54 -3.53
N LEU A 184 -11.02 22.82 -4.41
CA LEU A 184 -10.14 21.71 -4.04
C LEU A 184 -8.91 22.18 -3.25
N ILE A 185 -8.40 23.37 -3.57
CA ILE A 185 -7.17 23.89 -2.97
C ILE A 185 -7.43 24.66 -1.66
N ALA A 186 -8.65 25.17 -1.46
CA ALA A 186 -9.02 25.96 -0.29
C ALA A 186 -8.75 25.27 1.07
N PRO A 187 -9.08 23.98 1.28
CA PRO A 187 -8.80 23.28 2.53
C PRO A 187 -7.30 23.14 2.79
N VAL A 188 -6.51 22.82 1.76
CA VAL A 188 -5.05 22.66 1.87
C VAL A 188 -4.40 24.01 2.18
N VAL A 189 -4.83 25.08 1.52
CA VAL A 189 -4.34 26.44 1.80
C VAL A 189 -4.73 26.89 3.20
N SER A 190 -5.87 26.42 3.73
CA SER A 190 -6.30 26.75 5.09
C SER A 190 -5.38 26.20 6.18
N LEU A 191 -4.61 25.13 5.91
CA LEU A 191 -3.63 24.59 6.86
C LEU A 191 -2.40 25.51 7.04
N PHE A 192 -2.14 26.41 6.10
CA PHE A 192 -1.01 27.34 6.19
C PHE A 192 -1.37 28.61 6.96
N ARG A 193 -0.37 29.22 7.62
CA ARG A 193 -0.52 30.52 8.30
C ARG A 193 -1.01 31.61 7.32
N PRO A 194 -1.84 32.58 7.76
CA PRO A 194 -2.46 33.58 6.89
C PRO A 194 -1.47 34.30 5.95
N ARG A 195 -0.30 34.71 6.45
CA ARG A 195 0.75 35.36 5.66
C ARG A 195 1.27 34.53 4.47
N ARG A 196 1.32 33.19 4.58
CA ARG A 196 1.78 32.31 3.49
C ARG A 196 0.67 31.94 2.51
N ARG A 197 -0.61 32.10 2.89
CA ARG A 197 -1.74 31.75 2.03
C ARG A 197 -1.76 32.58 0.75
N GLU A 198 -1.46 33.86 0.84
CA GLU A 198 -1.43 34.74 -0.34
C GLU A 198 -0.26 34.45 -1.27
N GLN A 199 0.93 34.19 -0.73
CA GLN A 199 2.09 33.77 -1.53
C GLN A 199 1.84 32.44 -2.26
N ILE A 200 1.23 31.46 -1.57
CA ILE A 200 0.89 30.17 -2.17
C ILE A 200 -0.19 30.33 -3.24
N ARG A 201 -1.22 31.15 -3.00
CA ARG A 201 -2.24 31.46 -4.02
C ARG A 201 -1.66 32.17 -5.23
N GLY A 202 -0.75 33.13 -5.03
CA GLY A 202 -0.06 33.81 -6.12
C GLY A 202 0.80 32.84 -6.93
N ALA A 203 1.61 32.02 -6.26
CA ALA A 203 2.43 31.00 -6.92
C ALA A 203 1.59 29.97 -7.70
N LEU A 204 0.47 29.50 -7.13
CA LEU A 204 -0.47 28.62 -7.81
C LEU A 204 -1.16 29.32 -9.00
N GLY A 205 -1.47 30.62 -8.85
CA GLY A 205 -2.02 31.46 -9.91
C GLY A 205 -1.06 31.60 -11.09
N ASP A 206 0.24 31.75 -10.84
CA ASP A 206 1.29 31.80 -11.87
C ASP A 206 1.56 30.44 -12.52
N LEU A 207 1.38 29.36 -11.77
CA LEU A 207 1.49 27.98 -12.26
C LEU A 207 0.27 27.56 -13.09
N ALA A 208 -0.92 28.09 -12.79
CA ALA A 208 -2.16 27.74 -13.47
C ALA A 208 -2.13 27.93 -15.01
N PRO A 209 -1.65 29.06 -15.57
CA PRO A 209 -1.52 29.20 -17.01
C PRO A 209 -0.48 28.22 -17.56
N LYS A 210 0.68 28.05 -16.91
CA LYS A 210 1.72 27.09 -17.34
C LYS A 210 1.27 25.62 -17.29
N LEU A 211 0.24 25.31 -16.48
CA LEU A 211 -0.39 23.99 -16.41
C LEU A 211 -1.57 23.83 -17.38
N ARG A 212 -2.06 24.89 -18.01
CA ARG A 212 -3.14 24.83 -19.01
C ARG A 212 -2.65 24.60 -20.45
N TRP A 213 -1.38 24.88 -20.74
CA TRP A 213 -0.66 24.52 -21.98
C TRP A 213 0.27 23.36 -21.69
#